data_AF-X1LBL0-F1
#
_entry.id   AF-X1LBL0-F1
#
_cell.length_a   1.000
_cell.length_b   1.000
_cell.length_c   1.000
_cell.angle_alpha   90.00
_cell.angle_beta   90.00
_cell.angle_gamma   90.00
#
_symmetry.space_group_name_H-M   'P 1'
#
loop_
_entity.id
_entity.type
_entity.pdbx_description
1 polymer ?
#
loop_
_entity_poly.entity_id
_entity_poly.type
_entity_poly.pdbx_seq_one_letter_code
_entity_poly.pdbx_strand_id
1 'polypeptide(L)'
;MENLRWNIRISFLWVFIAVAMSAHLALYVFEPGAIEKITTGGWDLDEGMFVLLTLFWLVPLTMAVLSVSLKDLINRWTNIIVGLAAIGFSIAHFALCPLKEPSIHQFIIVGSSIIVAVLILFLSLKWPKEKA
;
A
#
# COMPACT_ATOMS: atom_id res chain seq x y z
N MET A 1 12.57 -23.34 -7.32
CA MET A 1 11.10 -23.41 -7.04
C MET A 1 10.74 -22.67 -5.75
N GLU A 2 11.58 -22.71 -4.70
CA GLU A 2 11.28 -22.03 -3.44
C GLU A 2 11.32 -20.50 -3.54
N ASN A 3 12.31 -19.90 -4.23
CA ASN A 3 12.36 -18.45 -4.44
C ASN A 3 11.16 -17.95 -5.23
N LEU A 4 10.77 -18.63 -6.31
CA LEU A 4 9.56 -18.27 -7.06
C LEU A 4 8.30 -18.25 -6.17
N ARG A 5 8.18 -19.15 -5.20
CA ARG A 5 7.09 -19.13 -4.22
C ARG A 5 7.14 -17.88 -3.33
N TRP A 6 8.32 -17.45 -2.90
CA TRP A 6 8.49 -16.20 -2.14
C TRP A 6 8.12 -14.97 -2.98
N ASN A 7 8.62 -14.90 -4.21
CA ASN A 7 8.35 -13.84 -5.19
C ASN A 7 6.84 -13.66 -5.41
N ILE A 8 6.14 -14.76 -5.66
CA ILE A 8 4.70 -14.76 -5.90
C ILE A 8 3.95 -14.30 -4.65
N ARG A 9 4.31 -14.79 -3.45
CA ARG A 9 3.69 -14.35 -2.20
C ARG A 9 3.81 -12.84 -2.00
N ILE A 10 5.01 -12.29 -2.17
CA ILE A 10 5.25 -10.85 -2.04
C ILE A 10 4.50 -10.06 -3.12
N SER A 11 4.48 -10.56 -4.36
CA SER A 11 3.70 -9.97 -5.45
C SER A 11 2.21 -9.86 -5.11
N PHE A 12 1.61 -10.93 -4.59
CA PHE A 12 0.21 -10.92 -4.13
C PHE A 12 -0.04 -9.93 -3.00
N LEU A 13 0.90 -9.77 -2.06
CA LEU A 13 0.77 -8.79 -0.98
C LEU A 13 0.78 -7.35 -1.50
N TRP A 14 1.54 -7.05 -2.56
CA TRP A 14 1.47 -5.74 -3.21
C TRP A 14 0.14 -5.51 -3.92
N VAL A 15 -0.38 -6.51 -4.63
CA VAL A 15 -1.72 -6.43 -5.23
C VAL A 15 -2.79 -6.20 -4.15
N PHE A 16 -2.67 -6.88 -3.01
CA PHE A 16 -3.55 -6.66 -1.87
C PHE A 16 -3.56 -5.17 -1.44
N ILE A 17 -2.38 -4.54 -1.33
CA ILE A 17 -2.30 -3.11 -0.97
C ILE A 17 -3.03 -2.24 -1.99
N ALA A 18 -2.83 -2.45 -3.30
CA ALA A 18 -3.55 -1.67 -4.33
C ALA A 18 -5.08 -1.83 -4.23
N VAL A 19 -5.56 -3.06 -4.01
CA VAL A 19 -7.00 -3.33 -3.87
C VAL A 19 -7.55 -2.72 -2.58
N ALA A 20 -6.82 -2.82 -1.47
CA ALA A 20 -7.20 -2.21 -0.20
C ALA A 20 -7.32 -0.69 -0.31
N MET A 21 -6.38 -0.02 -0.99
CA MET A 21 -6.44 1.42 -1.25
C MET A 21 -7.62 1.80 -2.17
N SER A 22 -7.94 0.95 -3.15
CA SER A 22 -9.12 1.14 -4.00
C SER A 22 -10.41 1.06 -3.18
N ALA A 23 -10.51 0.06 -2.28
CA ALA A 23 -11.65 -0.08 -1.37
C ALA A 23 -11.75 1.08 -0.38
N HIS A 24 -10.62 1.56 0.15
CA HIS A 24 -10.54 2.73 1.04
C HIS A 24 -11.20 3.95 0.38
N LEU A 25 -10.76 4.30 -0.83
CA LEU A 25 -11.29 5.45 -1.57
C LEU A 25 -12.76 5.24 -1.98
N ALA A 26 -13.11 4.05 -2.48
CA ALA A 26 -14.46 3.77 -2.92
C ALA A 26 -15.49 3.87 -1.77
N LEU A 27 -15.15 3.34 -0.59
CA LEU A 27 -16.03 3.41 0.58
C LEU A 27 -16.05 4.80 1.20
N TYR A 28 -14.94 5.56 1.13
CA TYR A 28 -14.89 6.93 1.63
C TYR A 28 -15.95 7.82 0.99
N VAL A 29 -16.19 7.68 -0.32
CA VAL A 29 -17.20 8.47 -1.04
C VAL A 29 -18.62 8.26 -0.47
N PHE A 30 -18.90 7.12 0.16
CA PHE A 30 -20.19 6.84 0.78
C PHE A 30 -20.26 7.26 2.25
N GLU A 31 -19.19 7.80 2.83
CA GLU A 31 -19.23 8.31 4.19
C GLU A 31 -20.06 9.60 4.30
N PRO A 32 -20.77 9.81 5.43
CA PRO A 32 -21.53 11.02 5.64
C PRO A 32 -20.68 12.29 5.45
N GLY A 33 -21.15 13.20 4.60
CA GLY A 33 -20.46 14.46 4.30
C GLY A 33 -19.32 14.37 3.28
N ALA A 34 -18.90 13.17 2.85
CA ALA A 34 -17.80 13.03 1.88
C ALA A 34 -18.15 13.64 0.50
N ILE A 35 -19.33 13.33 -0.03
CA ILE A 35 -19.81 13.87 -1.33
C ILE A 35 -19.97 15.39 -1.26
N GLU A 36 -20.55 15.91 -0.17
CA GLU A 36 -20.69 17.35 0.03
C GLU A 36 -19.31 18.02 0.05
N LYS A 37 -18.35 17.44 0.78
CA LYS A 37 -16.98 17.95 0.84
C LYS A 37 -16.28 17.95 -0.51
N ILE A 38 -16.51 16.94 -1.35
CA ILE A 38 -15.97 16.89 -2.72
C ILE A 38 -16.62 17.96 -3.61
N THR A 39 -17.95 18.06 -3.61
CA THR A 39 -18.71 18.96 -4.49
C THR A 39 -18.58 20.44 -4.14
N THR A 40 -18.32 20.76 -2.87
CA THR A 40 -18.09 22.12 -2.37
C THR A 40 -16.63 22.55 -2.48
N GLY A 41 -15.74 21.68 -2.96
CA GLY A 41 -14.30 21.96 -3.03
C GLY A 41 -13.60 21.97 -1.66
N GLY A 42 -14.20 21.36 -0.64
CA GLY A 42 -13.61 21.21 0.69
C GLY A 42 -12.46 20.19 0.76
N TRP A 43 -12.15 19.53 -0.35
CA TRP A 43 -10.87 18.84 -0.56
C TRP A 43 -9.98 19.71 -1.43
N ASP A 44 -8.76 19.96 -0.96
CA ASP A 44 -7.68 20.55 -1.77
C ASP A 44 -7.19 19.50 -2.79
N LEU A 45 -8.04 19.22 -3.80
CA LEU A 45 -7.73 18.37 -4.94
C LEU A 45 -6.88 19.14 -5.95
N ASP A 46 -5.67 19.48 -5.55
CA ASP A 46 -4.67 20.06 -6.44
C ASP A 46 -3.92 18.98 -7.24
N GLU A 47 -3.07 19.41 -8.16
CA GLU A 47 -2.27 18.51 -8.99
C GLU A 47 -1.38 17.59 -8.13
N GLY A 48 -0.87 18.08 -7.00
CA GLY A 48 -0.07 17.30 -6.06
C GLY A 48 -0.86 16.15 -5.44
N MET A 49 -2.10 16.39 -5.03
CA MET A 49 -3.00 15.37 -4.50
C MET A 49 -3.33 14.31 -5.55
N PHE A 50 -3.56 14.69 -6.82
CA PHE A 50 -3.80 13.72 -7.89
C PHE A 50 -2.59 12.84 -8.19
N VAL A 51 -1.38 13.40 -8.15
CA VAL A 51 -0.14 12.63 -8.28
C VAL A 51 0.00 11.65 -7.12
N LEU A 52 -0.22 12.11 -5.88
CA LEU A 52 -0.18 11.24 -4.70
C LEU A 52 -1.19 10.10 -4.83
N LEU A 53 -2.43 10.42 -5.24
CA LEU A 53 -3.47 9.41 -5.47
C LEU A 53 -3.02 8.39 -6.51
N THR A 54 -2.48 8.84 -7.64
CA THR A 54 -1.99 7.96 -8.72
C THR A 54 -0.90 7.00 -8.22
N LEU A 55 0.01 7.47 -7.36
CA LEU A 55 1.09 6.65 -6.80
C LEU A 55 0.57 5.52 -5.91
N PHE A 56 -0.61 5.65 -5.28
CA PHE A 56 -1.21 4.55 -4.50
C PHE A 56 -1.52 3.31 -5.32
N TRP A 57 -1.82 3.46 -6.61
CA TRP A 57 -2.00 2.32 -7.51
C TRP A 57 -0.69 1.91 -8.17
N LEU A 58 0.06 2.88 -8.69
CA LEU A 58 1.23 2.57 -9.50
C LEU A 58 2.34 1.91 -8.69
N VAL A 59 2.61 2.36 -7.46
CA VAL A 59 3.70 1.79 -6.66
C VAL A 59 3.44 0.32 -6.34
N PRO A 60 2.30 -0.08 -5.75
CA PRO A 60 2.06 -1.49 -5.45
C PRO A 60 1.97 -2.36 -6.71
N LEU A 61 1.30 -1.90 -7.77
CA LEU A 61 1.18 -2.69 -9.00
C LEU A 61 2.54 -2.89 -9.68
N THR A 62 3.37 -1.86 -9.71
CA THR A 62 4.75 -1.98 -10.22
C THR A 62 5.56 -2.95 -9.37
N MET A 63 5.46 -2.85 -8.04
CA MET A 63 6.15 -3.76 -7.13
C MET A 63 5.67 -5.20 -7.25
N ALA A 64 4.39 -5.43 -7.56
CA ALA A 64 3.86 -6.76 -7.82
C ALA A 64 4.56 -7.41 -9.03
N VAL A 65 4.77 -6.65 -10.11
CA VAL A 65 5.51 -7.10 -11.30
C VAL A 65 6.99 -7.29 -10.99
N LEU A 66 7.64 -6.28 -10.39
CA LEU A 66 9.06 -6.34 -10.07
C LEU A 66 9.40 -7.51 -9.14
N SER A 67 8.48 -7.86 -8.22
CA SER A 67 8.64 -8.96 -7.29
C SER A 67 8.83 -10.33 -7.96
N VAL A 68 8.35 -10.50 -9.19
CA VAL A 68 8.51 -11.75 -9.96
C VAL A 68 9.51 -11.63 -11.11
N SER A 69 9.96 -10.42 -11.45
CA SER A 69 10.84 -10.17 -12.60
C SER A 69 12.29 -9.87 -12.23
N LEU A 70 12.56 -9.33 -11.04
CA LEU A 70 13.91 -8.96 -10.61
C LEU A 70 14.71 -10.16 -10.08
N LYS A 71 16.03 -10.12 -10.25
CA LYS A 71 16.96 -11.06 -9.62
C LYS A 71 16.89 -10.97 -8.10
N ASP A 72 17.05 -12.09 -7.40
CA ASP A 72 16.79 -12.24 -5.97
C ASP A 72 17.39 -11.15 -5.07
N LEU A 73 18.66 -10.79 -5.27
CA LEU A 73 19.30 -9.75 -4.45
C LEU A 73 18.64 -8.38 -4.65
N ILE A 74 18.43 -7.96 -5.90
CA ILE A 74 17.83 -6.67 -6.22
C ILE A 74 16.38 -6.66 -5.73
N ASN A 75 15.65 -7.73 -6.01
CA ASN A 75 14.27 -7.90 -5.63
C ASN A 75 14.06 -7.76 -4.11
N ARG A 76 14.92 -8.42 -3.33
CA ARG A 76 14.91 -8.35 -1.88
C ARG A 76 15.07 -6.92 -1.37
N TRP A 77 16.09 -6.21 -1.86
CA TRP A 77 16.37 -4.84 -1.41
C TRP A 77 15.26 -3.87 -1.84
N THR A 78 14.75 -3.98 -3.06
CA THR A 78 13.63 -3.17 -3.53
C THR A 78 12.40 -3.35 -2.63
N ASN A 79 12.05 -4.60 -2.28
CA ASN A 79 10.91 -4.85 -1.40
C ASN A 79 11.11 -4.36 0.04
N ILE A 80 12.34 -4.39 0.57
CA ILE A 80 12.64 -3.82 1.89
C ILE A 80 12.44 -2.30 1.86
N ILE A 81 13.05 -1.61 0.91
CA ILE A 81 13.02 -0.13 0.84
C ILE A 81 11.59 0.35 0.60
N VAL A 82 10.91 -0.19 -0.39
CA VAL A 82 9.55 0.24 -0.75
C VAL A 82 8.55 -0.23 0.31
N GLY A 83 8.75 -1.40 0.93
CA GLY A 83 7.94 -1.87 2.05
C GLY A 83 8.04 -0.94 3.28
N LEU A 84 9.25 -0.48 3.63
CA LEU A 84 9.43 0.51 4.70
C LEU A 84 8.75 1.84 4.39
N ALA A 85 8.88 2.33 3.15
CA ALA A 85 8.18 3.53 2.71
C ALA A 85 6.65 3.36 2.81
N ALA A 86 6.11 2.21 2.40
CA ALA A 86 4.68 1.90 2.49
C ALA A 86 4.19 1.85 3.94
N ILE A 87 4.97 1.29 4.88
CA ILE A 87 4.66 1.29 6.32
C ILE A 87 4.62 2.72 6.85
N GLY A 88 5.69 3.49 6.62
CA GLY A 88 5.78 4.87 7.11
C GLY A 88 4.65 5.74 6.57
N PHE A 89 4.34 5.59 5.27
CA PHE A 89 3.22 6.27 4.65
C PHE A 89 1.88 5.86 5.28
N SER A 90 1.62 4.56 5.44
CA SER A 90 0.34 4.07 5.99
C SER A 90 0.12 4.53 7.43
N ILE A 91 1.18 4.59 8.24
CA ILE A 91 1.14 5.14 9.60
C ILE A 91 0.89 6.64 9.58
N ALA A 92 1.56 7.38 8.69
CA ALA A 92 1.35 8.82 8.55
C ALA A 92 -0.10 9.12 8.12
N HIS A 93 -0.62 8.40 7.13
CA HIS A 93 -2.03 8.48 6.72
C HIS A 93 -2.97 8.19 7.91
N PHE A 94 -2.69 7.13 8.65
CA PHE A 94 -3.49 6.76 9.82
C PHE A 94 -3.46 7.82 10.95
N ALA A 95 -2.31 8.46 11.19
CA ALA A 95 -2.13 9.42 12.28
C ALA A 95 -2.54 10.86 11.93
N LEU A 96 -2.37 11.27 10.67
CA LEU A 96 -2.58 12.65 10.21
C LEU A 96 -3.95 12.86 9.59
N CYS A 97 -4.66 11.79 9.19
CA CYS A 97 -6.00 11.96 8.64
C CYS A 97 -6.93 12.43 9.77
N PRO A 98 -7.59 13.61 9.62
CA PRO A 98 -8.53 14.14 10.60
C PRO A 98 -9.85 13.35 10.51
N LEU A 99 -9.80 12.08 10.87
CA LEU A 99 -10.98 11.27 11.08
C LEU A 99 -11.53 11.68 12.44
N LYS A 100 -12.38 12.71 12.43
CA LYS A 100 -13.07 13.18 13.63
C LYS A 100 -13.80 12.03 14.34
N GLU A 101 -14.20 11.01 13.56
CA GLU A 101 -14.54 9.65 13.99
C GLU A 101 -14.14 8.68 12.86
N PRO A 102 -13.05 7.89 12.97
CA PRO A 102 -12.72 6.91 11.94
C PRO A 102 -13.87 5.92 11.82
N SER A 103 -14.48 5.84 10.65
CA SER A 103 -15.43 4.78 10.40
C SER A 103 -14.71 3.43 10.55
N ILE A 104 -15.34 2.47 11.23
CA ILE A 104 -14.72 1.19 11.60
C ILE A 104 -14.15 0.48 10.35
N HIS A 105 -14.80 0.62 9.20
CA HIS A 105 -14.36 0.01 7.96
C HIS A 105 -13.03 0.59 7.47
N GLN A 106 -12.80 1.91 7.58
CA GLN A 106 -11.53 2.52 7.20
C GLN A 106 -10.39 2.10 8.12
N PHE A 107 -10.67 1.98 9.42
CA PHE A 107 -9.70 1.45 10.38
C PHE A 107 -9.27 0.03 10.02
N ILE A 108 -10.22 -0.84 9.67
CA ILE A 108 -9.93 -2.22 9.25
C ILE A 108 -9.09 -2.25 7.97
N ILE A 109 -9.45 -1.45 6.96
CA ILE A 109 -8.74 -1.42 5.68
C ILE A 109 -7.31 -0.92 5.84
N VAL A 110 -7.13 0.24 6.49
CA VAL A 110 -5.80 0.82 6.70
C VAL A 110 -4.96 -0.05 7.62
N GLY A 111 -5.54 -0.57 8.71
CA GLY A 111 -4.87 -1.50 9.62
C GLY A 111 -4.40 -2.77 8.92
N SER A 112 -5.23 -3.38 8.07
CA SER A 112 -4.85 -4.55 7.27
C SER A 112 -3.72 -4.23 6.28
N SER A 113 -3.71 -3.04 5.70
CA SER A 113 -2.65 -2.58 4.78
C SER A 113 -1.30 -2.43 5.49
N ILE A 114 -1.29 -1.92 6.72
CA ILE A 114 -0.08 -1.85 7.56
C ILE A 114 0.46 -3.26 7.85
N ILE A 115 -0.41 -4.18 8.25
CA ILE A 115 -0.02 -5.57 8.53
C ILE A 115 0.58 -6.21 7.28
N VAL A 116 -0.03 -6.01 6.10
CA VAL A 116 0.48 -6.54 4.84
C VAL A 116 1.81 -5.93 4.45
N ALA A 117 2.01 -4.63 4.65
CA ALA A 117 3.29 -3.96 4.41
C ALA A 117 4.40 -4.51 5.34
N VAL A 118 4.08 -4.76 6.61
CA VAL A 118 4.99 -5.44 7.57
C VAL A 118 5.30 -6.87 7.12
N LEU A 119 4.30 -7.61 6.61
CA LEU A 119 4.54 -8.94 6.06
C LEU A 119 5.48 -8.91 4.84
N ILE A 120 5.34 -7.95 3.93
CA ILE A 120 6.27 -7.77 2.80
C ILE A 120 7.69 -7.60 3.31
N LEU A 121 7.89 -6.70 4.29
CA LEU A 121 9.20 -6.48 4.89
C LEU A 121 9.75 -7.75 5.55
N PHE A 122 8.93 -8.42 6.35
CA PHE A 122 9.31 -9.64 7.05
C PHE A 122 9.69 -10.77 6.09
N LEU A 123 8.90 -11.00 5.05
CA LEU A 123 9.17 -12.02 4.04
C LEU A 123 10.46 -11.69 3.26
N SER A 124 10.69 -10.41 2.96
CA SER A 124 11.91 -9.95 2.30
C SER A 124 13.15 -10.09 3.19
N LEU A 125 13.01 -9.91 4.51
CA LEU A 125 14.11 -10.10 5.46
C LEU A 125 14.43 -11.58 5.70
N LYS A 126 13.41 -12.44 5.81
CA LYS A 126 13.56 -13.89 6.02
C LYS A 126 13.98 -14.66 4.78
N TRP A 127 14.00 -14.01 3.62
CA TRP A 127 14.36 -14.64 2.36
C TRP A 127 15.73 -15.36 2.44
N PRO A 128 15.81 -16.67 2.14
CA PRO A 128 17.06 -17.42 2.16
C PRO A 128 18.02 -16.88 1.09
N LYS A 129 19.21 -16.43 1.50
CA LYS A 129 20.24 -16.01 0.55
C LYS A 129 20.61 -17.23 -0.30
N GLU A 130 20.33 -17.21 -1.62
CA GLU A 130 21.02 -18.13 -2.51
C GLU A 130 22.52 -17.87 -2.36
N LYS A 131 23.28 -18.95 -2.12
CA LYS A 131 24.74 -18.87 -2.09
C LYS A 131 25.17 -18.38 -3.47
N ALA A 132 25.78 -17.20 -3.51
CA ALA A 132 26.46 -16.67 -4.70
C ALA A 132 27.54 -17.64 -5.19
#